data_AF-A0A154MNW8-F1
#
_entry.id   AF-A0A154MNW8-F1
#
_cell.length_a   1.000
_cell.length_b   1.000
_cell.length_c   1.000
_cell.angle_alpha   90.00
_cell.angle_beta   90.00
_cell.angle_gamma   90.00
#
_symmetry.space_group_name_H-M   'P 1'
#
loop_
_entity.id
_entity.type
_entity.pdbx_description
1 polymer ?
#
loop_
_entity_poly.entity_id
_entity_poly.type
_entity_poly.pdbx_seq_one_letter_code
_entity_poly.pdbx_strand_id
1 'polypeptide(L)'
;MHPAGRTFTATVRRAPACPSWVPIEDGIATVRFSRGAGLPTRWPDVLGIAIRLPGEWDVLVASTARGLLPWPARSWRSARFGTITPYTRGGRRFRFGVEVTDARLGHGDPERLTGQLPTSATLILGDGTPVAVIAVDRPAEDVTFDPMLHHPRDMRMAPRWLARLRELAYAGSRWGRREFPRGH
;
A
#
# COMPACT_ATOMS: atom_id res chain seq x y z
N MET A 1 -17.52 -8.54 6.86
CA MET A 1 -16.32 -8.03 7.57
C MET A 1 -15.70 -6.95 6.74
N HIS A 2 -15.52 -5.74 7.28
CA HIS A 2 -14.74 -4.70 6.61
C HIS A 2 -13.26 -5.10 6.68
N PRO A 3 -12.52 -5.16 5.57
CA PRO A 3 -11.07 -5.29 5.66
C PRO A 3 -10.55 -4.06 6.41
N ALA A 4 -9.99 -4.28 7.62
CA ALA A 4 -9.57 -3.22 8.53
C ALA A 4 -8.53 -2.33 7.85
N GLY A 5 -8.90 -1.09 7.54
CA GLY A 5 -8.03 -0.13 6.88
C GLY A 5 -8.59 1.27 6.91
N ARG A 6 -7.69 2.25 6.81
CA ARG A 6 -8.00 3.67 6.88
C ARG A 6 -7.30 4.41 5.75
N THR A 7 -8.05 5.28 5.08
CA THR A 7 -7.58 6.05 3.92
C THR A 7 -7.37 7.52 4.31
N PHE A 8 -6.37 8.14 3.71
CA PHE A 8 -5.93 9.50 4.01
C PHE A 8 -5.58 10.24 2.72
N THR A 9 -5.85 11.55 2.71
CA THR A 9 -5.26 12.46 1.73
C THR A 9 -3.78 12.65 2.05
N ALA A 10 -2.96 12.72 1.03
CA ALA A 10 -1.54 12.96 1.15
C ALA A 10 -1.05 13.91 0.05
N THR A 11 0.18 14.40 0.21
CA THR A 11 0.95 15.02 -0.87
C THR A 11 2.19 14.19 -1.11
N VAL A 12 2.61 14.11 -2.37
CA VAL A 12 3.85 13.47 -2.77
C VAL A 12 4.82 14.51 -3.29
N ARG A 13 6.08 14.39 -2.88
CA ARG A 13 7.20 15.16 -3.42
C ARG A 13 8.30 14.22 -3.87
N ARG A 14 8.70 14.35 -5.13
CA ARG A 14 9.80 13.60 -5.74
C ARG A 14 11.08 13.86 -4.98
N ALA A 15 11.78 12.78 -4.61
CA ALA A 15 13.07 12.91 -3.95
C ALA A 15 14.15 13.41 -4.93
N PRO A 16 15.13 14.21 -4.49
CA PRO A 16 16.23 14.64 -5.33
C PRO A 16 17.03 13.47 -5.92
N ALA A 17 17.23 12.40 -5.14
CA ALA A 17 17.92 11.18 -5.55
C ALA A 17 17.07 10.25 -6.42
N CYS A 18 15.80 10.59 -6.68
CA CYS A 18 14.93 9.78 -7.50
C CYS A 18 15.51 9.66 -8.91
N PRO A 19 15.74 8.44 -9.42
CA PRO A 19 16.25 8.28 -10.78
C PRO A 19 15.27 8.80 -11.83
N SER A 20 15.77 9.35 -12.94
CA SER A 20 14.94 9.92 -14.02
C SER A 20 13.98 8.92 -14.67
N TRP A 21 14.31 7.64 -14.63
CA TRP A 21 13.46 6.56 -15.17
C TRP A 21 12.31 6.16 -14.22
N VAL A 22 12.21 6.72 -13.01
CA VAL A 22 11.05 6.53 -12.14
C VAL A 22 10.11 7.74 -12.32
N PRO A 23 8.87 7.56 -12.82
CA PRO A 23 8.01 8.68 -13.20
C PRO A 23 7.23 9.20 -11.98
N ILE A 24 7.94 9.60 -10.93
CA ILE A 24 7.30 10.28 -9.79
C ILE A 24 7.08 11.73 -10.16
N GLU A 25 5.83 12.19 -10.01
CA GLU A 25 5.43 13.59 -10.11
C GLU A 25 5.05 14.12 -8.72
N ASP A 26 5.26 15.41 -8.49
CA ASP A 26 4.78 16.09 -7.30
C ASP A 26 3.27 16.31 -7.41
N GLY A 27 2.54 16.22 -6.29
CA GLY A 27 1.11 16.51 -6.30
C GLY A 27 0.32 15.85 -5.18
N ILE A 28 -0.99 15.77 -5.38
CA ILE A 28 -1.90 15.10 -4.44
C ILE A 28 -1.78 13.59 -4.61
N ALA A 29 -1.78 12.90 -3.48
CA ALA A 29 -1.79 11.45 -3.40
C ALA A 29 -2.89 10.99 -2.44
N THR A 30 -3.24 9.71 -2.50
CA THR A 30 -4.10 9.05 -1.51
C THR A 30 -3.37 7.86 -0.93
N VAL A 31 -3.39 7.71 0.39
CA VAL A 31 -2.71 6.62 1.08
C VAL A 31 -3.70 5.83 1.91
N ARG A 32 -3.67 4.51 1.80
CA ARG A 32 -4.43 3.59 2.66
C ARG A 32 -3.50 2.69 3.44
N PHE A 33 -3.72 2.63 4.75
CA PHE A 33 -3.11 1.66 5.64
C PHE A 33 -4.11 0.55 5.95
N SER A 34 -3.69 -0.71 5.92
CA SER A 34 -4.63 -1.84 6.06
C SER A 34 -4.00 -3.10 6.66
N ARG A 35 -4.83 -4.01 7.15
CA ARG A 35 -4.46 -5.34 7.63
C ARG A 35 -5.00 -6.41 6.68
N GLY A 36 -4.16 -7.40 6.34
CA GLY A 36 -4.42 -8.34 5.25
C GLY A 36 -5.10 -9.66 5.63
N ALA A 37 -4.83 -10.21 6.83
CA ALA A 37 -5.35 -11.50 7.27
C ALA A 37 -6.67 -11.38 8.06
N GLY A 38 -7.08 -10.17 8.44
CA GLY A 38 -8.29 -9.94 9.24
C GLY A 38 -8.16 -10.44 10.68
N LEU A 39 -6.93 -10.61 11.17
CA LEU A 39 -6.68 -11.04 12.54
C LEU A 39 -7.05 -9.92 13.53
N PRO A 40 -7.56 -10.25 14.73
CA PRO A 40 -7.86 -9.25 15.75
C PRO A 40 -6.66 -8.34 16.02
N THR A 41 -6.89 -7.05 16.27
CA THR A 41 -5.85 -6.02 16.31
C THR A 41 -4.65 -6.35 17.22
N ARG A 42 -4.88 -7.09 18.30
CA ARG A 42 -3.86 -7.56 19.26
C ARG A 42 -2.81 -8.51 18.68
N TRP A 43 -3.10 -9.17 17.55
CA TRP A 43 -2.20 -10.10 16.90
C TRP A 43 -1.39 -9.43 15.79
N PRO A 44 -0.15 -9.89 15.49
CA PRO A 44 0.54 -9.53 14.26
C PRO A 44 -0.31 -9.86 13.03
N ASP A 45 -0.20 -9.04 11.98
CA ASP A 45 -0.89 -9.25 10.71
C ASP A 45 0.02 -8.81 9.55
N VAL A 46 -0.26 -9.25 8.33
CA VAL A 46 0.35 -8.67 7.14
C VAL A 46 -0.20 -7.26 6.98
N LEU A 47 0.66 -6.28 7.19
CA LEU A 47 0.34 -4.87 7.09
C LEU A 47 0.50 -4.42 5.64
N GLY A 48 -0.48 -3.70 5.10
CA GLY A 48 -0.48 -3.17 3.74
C GLY A 48 -0.51 -1.65 3.71
N ILE A 49 0.29 -1.05 2.83
CA ILE A 49 0.24 0.37 2.49
C ILE A 49 -0.03 0.47 0.98
N ALA A 50 -1.14 1.10 0.61
CA ALA A 50 -1.47 1.40 -0.79
C ALA A 50 -1.38 2.91 -1.00
N ILE A 51 -0.72 3.32 -2.08
CA ILE A 51 -0.49 4.73 -2.41
C ILE A 51 -0.99 4.95 -3.84
N ARG A 52 -1.92 5.88 -4.04
CA ARG A 52 -2.28 6.41 -5.34
C ARG A 52 -1.49 7.68 -5.55
N LEU A 53 -0.54 7.64 -6.47
CA LEU A 53 0.27 8.75 -6.91
C LEU A 53 -0.47 9.57 -8.00
N PRO A 54 -0.01 10.79 -8.31
CA PRO A 54 -0.49 11.56 -9.46
C PRO A 54 -0.52 10.72 -10.74
N GLY A 55 -1.51 10.98 -11.59
CA GLY A 55 -1.72 10.23 -12.83
C GLY A 55 -2.40 8.86 -12.66
N GLU A 56 -3.13 8.65 -11.54
CA GLU A 56 -3.81 7.38 -11.22
C GLU A 56 -2.83 6.21 -11.24
N TRP A 57 -1.71 6.33 -10.51
CA TRP A 57 -0.75 5.25 -10.36
C TRP A 57 -0.81 4.66 -8.95
N ASP A 58 -1.31 3.44 -8.86
CA ASP A 58 -1.39 2.69 -7.61
C ASP A 58 -0.10 1.89 -7.36
N VAL A 59 0.50 2.10 -6.18
CA VAL A 59 1.62 1.33 -5.66
C VAL A 59 1.19 0.65 -4.37
N LEU A 60 1.23 -0.68 -4.35
CA LEU A 60 0.85 -1.49 -3.19
C LEU A 60 2.08 -2.19 -2.62
N VAL A 61 2.33 -1.96 -1.34
CA VAL A 61 3.37 -2.65 -0.57
C VAL A 61 2.76 -3.38 0.60
N ALA A 62 3.38 -4.50 0.98
CA ALA A 62 3.02 -5.26 2.16
C ALA A 62 4.22 -5.41 3.09
N SER A 63 3.98 -5.67 4.37
CA SER A 63 5.04 -6.06 5.30
C SER A 63 5.65 -7.38 4.84
N THR A 64 6.97 -7.40 4.67
CA THR A 64 7.70 -8.54 4.11
C THR A 64 8.92 -8.91 4.93
N ALA A 65 9.24 -10.20 4.95
CA ALA A 65 10.52 -10.73 5.36
C ALA A 65 11.43 -10.81 4.14
N ARG A 66 12.69 -10.37 4.30
CA ARG A 66 13.72 -10.38 3.26
C ARG A 66 13.26 -9.74 1.92
N GLY A 67 12.29 -8.82 1.97
CA GLY A 67 11.77 -8.08 0.82
C GLY A 67 10.91 -8.88 -0.17
N LEU A 68 10.57 -10.14 0.13
CA LEU A 68 9.93 -11.04 -0.84
C LEU A 68 8.70 -11.77 -0.30
N LEU A 69 8.71 -12.17 0.97
CA LEU A 69 7.66 -13.01 1.54
C LEU A 69 6.79 -12.17 2.48
N PRO A 70 5.44 -12.16 2.33
CA PRO A 70 4.56 -11.52 3.30
C PRO A 70 4.88 -11.99 4.71
N TRP A 71 5.06 -11.03 5.63
CA TRP A 71 5.48 -11.31 6.99
C TRP A 71 4.63 -10.54 7.98
N PRO A 72 4.06 -11.20 9.00
CA PRO A 72 3.26 -10.51 10.01
C PRO A 72 4.09 -9.46 10.76
N ALA A 73 3.50 -8.27 10.95
CA ALA A 73 4.07 -7.19 11.71
C ALA A 73 3.06 -6.66 12.73
N ARG A 74 3.58 -6.09 13.82
CA ARG A 74 2.78 -5.44 14.87
C ARG A 74 2.80 -3.91 14.78
N SER A 75 3.62 -3.34 13.91
CA SER A 75 3.91 -1.91 13.87
C SER A 75 4.24 -1.49 12.44
N TRP A 76 3.70 -0.34 12.00
CA TRP A 76 4.08 0.26 10.72
C TRP A 76 5.56 0.63 10.73
N ARG A 77 6.03 1.30 11.79
CA ARG A 77 7.43 1.77 11.87
C ARG A 77 8.47 0.65 11.82
N SER A 78 8.23 -0.49 12.48
CA SER A 78 9.23 -1.56 12.56
C SER A 78 9.14 -2.56 11.40
N ALA A 79 8.11 -2.47 10.56
CA ALA A 79 7.93 -3.36 9.43
C ALA A 79 8.80 -2.91 8.25
N ARG A 80 9.24 -3.88 7.44
CA ARG A 80 9.80 -3.62 6.12
C ARG A 80 8.71 -3.78 5.09
N PHE A 81 8.42 -2.74 4.31
CA PHE A 81 7.41 -2.81 3.27
C PHE A 81 8.04 -3.00 1.89
N GLY A 82 7.44 -3.87 1.09
CA GLY A 82 7.87 -4.13 -0.27
C GLY A 82 6.71 -4.54 -1.17
N THR A 83 6.83 -4.23 -2.46
CA THR A 83 5.95 -4.76 -3.50
C THR A 83 6.21 -6.26 -3.64
N ILE A 84 5.16 -7.09 -3.56
CA ILE A 84 5.28 -8.55 -3.74
C ILE A 84 5.62 -8.92 -5.18
N THR A 85 5.13 -8.14 -6.15
CA THR A 85 5.45 -8.27 -7.57
C THR A 85 6.47 -7.20 -7.99
N PRO A 86 7.54 -7.57 -8.72
CA PRO A 86 8.43 -6.59 -9.32
C PRO A 86 7.76 -5.85 -10.48
N TYR A 87 8.21 -4.61 -10.68
CA TYR A 87 7.92 -3.80 -11.84
C TYR A 87 9.02 -3.95 -12.89
N THR A 88 8.66 -3.73 -14.14
CA THR A 88 9.58 -3.61 -15.26
C THR A 88 9.27 -2.37 -16.08
N ARG A 89 10.30 -1.59 -16.43
CA ARG A 89 10.21 -0.41 -17.31
C ARG A 89 11.49 -0.28 -18.10
N GLY A 90 11.41 -0.13 -19.43
CA GLY A 90 12.60 0.01 -20.30
C GLY A 90 13.62 -1.13 -20.11
N GLY A 91 13.15 -2.38 -19.96
CA GLY A 91 14.01 -3.55 -19.70
C GLY A 91 14.54 -3.69 -18.26
N ARG A 92 14.39 -2.67 -17.42
CA ARG A 92 14.88 -2.68 -16.02
C ARG A 92 13.83 -3.29 -15.10
N ARG A 93 14.22 -4.25 -14.26
CA ARG A 93 13.37 -4.83 -13.22
C ARG A 93 13.68 -4.19 -11.87
N PHE A 94 12.65 -3.76 -11.14
CA PHE A 94 12.80 -3.12 -9.84
C PHE A 94 11.59 -3.39 -8.94
N ARG A 95 11.67 -3.01 -7.67
CA ARG A 95 10.61 -3.10 -6.67
C ARG A 95 10.52 -1.78 -5.94
N PHE A 96 9.34 -1.48 -5.40
CA PHE A 96 9.18 -0.40 -4.43
C PHE A 96 9.14 -0.97 -3.01
N GLY A 97 9.58 -0.16 -2.07
CA GLY A 97 9.33 -0.31 -0.65
C GLY A 97 8.82 1.00 -0.08
N VAL A 98 8.40 0.94 1.18
CA VAL A 98 8.04 2.13 1.96
C VAL A 98 8.77 2.09 3.28
N GLU A 99 9.42 3.19 3.62
CA GLU A 99 9.98 3.42 4.95
C GLU A 99 9.09 4.35 5.76
N VAL A 100 8.73 3.89 6.96
CA VAL A 100 7.97 4.67 7.93
C VAL A 100 8.89 4.92 9.11
N THR A 101 9.38 6.14 9.26
CA THR A 101 10.35 6.50 10.31
C THR A 101 9.69 7.16 11.53
N ASP A 102 8.47 7.68 11.36
CA ASP A 102 7.72 8.36 12.42
C ASP A 102 7.45 7.42 13.61
N ALA A 103 7.99 7.80 14.78
CA ALA A 103 7.88 7.05 16.02
C ALA A 103 6.43 6.85 16.48
N ARG A 104 5.53 7.76 16.13
CA ARG A 104 4.10 7.68 16.49
C ARG A 104 3.44 6.45 15.86
N LEU A 105 3.92 6.01 14.69
CA LEU A 105 3.36 4.89 13.93
C LEU A 105 3.88 3.52 14.45
N GLY A 106 4.02 3.40 15.78
CA GLY A 106 4.56 2.25 16.52
C GLY A 106 3.62 1.06 16.71
N HIS A 107 2.47 1.02 16.03
CA HIS A 107 1.47 -0.06 16.13
C HIS A 107 0.90 -0.41 14.75
N GLY A 108 0.19 -1.53 14.62
CA GLY A 108 -0.36 -2.03 13.35
C GLY A 108 -1.87 -1.85 13.20
N ASP A 109 -2.47 -0.99 14.02
CA ASP A 109 -3.89 -0.62 13.94
C ASP A 109 -4.08 0.59 13.00
N PRO A 110 -4.81 0.47 11.88
CA PRO A 110 -5.11 1.58 10.99
C PRO A 110 -5.98 2.68 11.63
N GLU A 111 -6.89 2.33 12.56
CA GLU A 111 -7.83 3.32 13.12
C GLU A 111 -7.12 4.38 13.97
N ARG A 112 -6.08 3.96 14.68
CA ARG A 112 -5.25 4.83 15.52
C ARG A 112 -4.46 5.88 14.74
N LEU A 113 -4.24 5.68 13.44
CA LEU A 113 -3.47 6.61 12.61
C LEU A 113 -4.12 7.99 12.51
N THR A 114 -5.45 8.08 12.62
CA THR A 114 -6.18 9.37 12.59
C THR A 114 -5.68 10.34 13.67
N GLY A 115 -5.34 9.81 14.86
CA GLY A 115 -4.80 10.61 15.96
C GLY A 115 -3.30 10.89 15.88
N GLN A 116 -2.62 10.48 14.80
CA GLN A 116 -1.16 10.57 14.63
C GLN A 116 -0.75 11.44 13.44
N LEU A 117 -1.72 12.09 12.81
CA LEU A 117 -1.52 13.00 11.71
C LEU A 117 -1.06 14.40 12.21
N PRO A 118 -0.42 15.21 11.36
CA PRO A 118 0.16 14.80 10.08
C PRO A 118 1.38 13.89 10.31
N THR A 119 1.65 13.00 9.36
CA THR A 119 2.82 12.09 9.39
C THR A 119 3.45 11.98 8.01
N SER A 120 4.56 11.25 7.88
CA SER A 120 5.23 11.05 6.61
C SER A 120 5.80 9.65 6.45
N ALA A 121 5.86 9.20 5.20
CA ALA A 121 6.57 7.99 4.79
C ALA A 121 7.42 8.28 3.55
N THR A 122 8.45 7.48 3.32
CA THR A 122 9.30 7.59 2.15
C THR A 122 9.06 6.40 1.23
N LEU A 123 8.71 6.66 -0.03
CA LEU A 123 8.72 5.65 -1.07
C LEU A 123 10.16 5.45 -1.52
N ILE A 124 10.62 4.19 -1.52
CA ILE A 124 11.98 3.82 -1.85
C ILE A 124 12.00 2.76 -2.96
N LEU A 125 13.11 2.63 -3.67
CA LEU A 125 13.42 1.45 -4.47
C LEU A 125 13.90 0.30 -3.58
N GLY A 126 13.90 -0.92 -4.13
CA GLY A 126 14.36 -2.12 -3.40
C GLY A 126 15.82 -2.09 -2.94
N ASP A 127 16.64 -1.17 -3.46
CA ASP A 127 18.01 -0.91 -3.02
C ASP A 127 18.10 0.18 -1.92
N GLY A 128 16.97 0.73 -1.47
CA GLY A 128 16.89 1.78 -0.46
C GLY A 128 16.93 3.20 -1.04
N THR A 129 17.11 3.37 -2.35
CA THR A 129 17.13 4.71 -2.96
C THR A 129 15.78 5.41 -2.77
N PRO A 130 15.72 6.61 -2.14
CA PRO A 130 14.47 7.35 -1.98
C PRO A 130 14.00 7.90 -3.33
N VAL A 131 12.72 7.69 -3.64
CA VAL A 131 12.09 8.19 -4.87
C VAL A 131 11.05 9.27 -4.59
N ALA A 132 10.40 9.24 -3.43
CA ALA A 132 9.42 10.25 -3.04
C ALA A 132 9.25 10.31 -1.52
N VAL A 133 8.93 11.51 -1.01
CA VAL A 133 8.38 11.72 0.33
C VAL A 133 6.87 11.86 0.20
N ILE A 134 6.14 11.15 1.06
CA ILE A 134 4.69 11.15 1.12
C ILE A 134 4.29 11.77 2.45
N ALA A 135 3.75 12.99 2.42
CA ALA A 135 3.21 13.64 3.61
C ALA A 135 1.71 13.32 3.71
N VAL A 136 1.33 12.59 4.75
CA VAL A 136 -0.03 12.13 5.02
C VAL A 136 -0.71 13.12 5.96
N ASP A 137 -1.85 13.66 5.54
CA ASP A 137 -2.43 14.85 6.15
C ASP A 137 -3.71 14.58 6.95
N ARG A 138 -4.78 14.17 6.27
CA ARG A 138 -6.11 14.04 6.89
C ARG A 138 -6.87 12.81 6.40
N PRO A 139 -7.83 12.28 7.18
CA PRO A 139 -8.68 11.18 6.74
C PRO A 139 -9.38 11.50 5.41
N ALA A 140 -9.56 10.47 4.60
CA ALA A 140 -10.26 10.53 3.33
C ALA A 140 -11.24 9.36 3.21
N GLU A 141 -12.14 9.45 2.24
CA GLU A 141 -13.01 8.34 1.89
C GLU A 141 -12.21 7.16 1.36
N ASP A 142 -12.75 5.96 1.54
CA ASP A 142 -12.13 4.74 1.06
C ASP A 142 -12.25 4.63 -0.46
N VAL A 143 -11.10 4.45 -1.10
CA VAL A 143 -11.00 4.21 -2.56
C VAL A 143 -10.49 2.81 -2.85
N THR A 144 -10.82 2.30 -4.03
CA THR A 144 -10.31 1.00 -4.51
C THR A 144 -8.97 1.20 -5.20
N PHE A 145 -7.95 0.47 -4.73
CA PHE A 145 -6.62 0.46 -5.33
C PHE A 145 -6.44 -0.76 -6.22
N ASP A 146 -5.84 -0.57 -7.39
CA ASP A 146 -5.64 -1.60 -8.39
C ASP A 146 -4.38 -1.32 -9.23
N PRO A 147 -3.19 -1.78 -8.79
CA PRO A 147 -1.93 -1.49 -9.47
C PRO A 147 -1.80 -2.16 -10.84
N MET A 148 -2.70 -3.10 -11.17
CA MET A 148 -2.75 -3.72 -12.50
C MET A 148 -3.55 -2.87 -13.49
N LEU A 149 -4.46 -2.02 -13.02
CA LEU A 149 -5.23 -1.08 -13.85
C LEU A 149 -4.58 0.30 -13.86
N HIS A 150 -4.13 0.74 -12.69
CA HIS A 150 -3.63 2.09 -12.40
C HIS A 150 -2.10 2.07 -12.33
N HIS A 151 -1.45 2.12 -13.50
CA HIS A 151 0.01 2.20 -13.62
C HIS A 151 0.42 2.92 -14.91
N PRO A 152 1.63 3.53 -14.96
CA PRO A 152 2.14 4.15 -16.18
C PRO A 152 2.20 3.16 -17.34
N ARG A 153 1.81 3.59 -18.55
CA ARG A 153 1.66 2.71 -19.74
C ARG A 153 2.92 1.92 -20.11
N ASP A 154 4.09 2.46 -19.80
CA ASP A 154 5.39 1.87 -20.09
C ASP A 154 5.97 1.05 -18.93
N MET A 155 5.24 0.97 -17.82
CA MET A 155 5.56 0.14 -16.67
C MET A 155 4.68 -1.11 -16.67
N ARG A 156 5.22 -2.25 -16.22
CA ARG A 156 4.45 -3.50 -16.13
C ARG A 156 4.81 -4.22 -14.84
N MET A 157 3.84 -4.84 -14.19
CA MET A 157 4.09 -5.76 -13.08
C MET A 157 4.31 -7.17 -13.63
N ALA A 158 5.32 -7.87 -13.13
CA ALA A 158 5.58 -9.28 -13.42
C ALA A 158 5.41 -10.09 -12.13
N PRO A 159 4.92 -11.33 -12.16
CA PRO A 159 4.46 -12.11 -13.32
C PRO A 159 2.94 -12.00 -13.57
N ARG A 160 2.52 -12.15 -14.83
CA ARG A 160 1.11 -12.09 -15.27
C ARG A 160 0.17 -13.07 -14.56
N TRP A 161 0.67 -14.12 -13.90
CA TRP A 161 -0.17 -15.09 -13.18
C TRP A 161 -0.81 -14.50 -11.91
N LEU A 162 -0.23 -13.47 -11.29
CA LEU A 162 -0.90 -12.74 -10.20
C LEU A 162 -2.10 -11.92 -10.69
N ALA A 163 -2.12 -11.52 -11.97
CA ALA A 163 -3.32 -10.96 -12.60
C ALA A 163 -4.46 -12.01 -12.68
N ARG A 164 -4.13 -13.30 -12.84
CA ARG A 164 -5.13 -14.40 -12.84
C ARG A 164 -5.68 -14.71 -11.44
N LEU A 165 -4.91 -14.48 -10.38
CA LEU A 165 -5.41 -14.62 -9.00
C LEU A 165 -6.53 -13.61 -8.64
N ARG A 166 -6.71 -12.53 -9.42
CA ARG A 166 -7.87 -11.63 -9.27
C ARG A 166 -9.19 -12.35 -9.50
N GLU A 167 -9.28 -13.27 -10.45
CA GLU A 167 -10.54 -13.97 -10.74
C GLU A 167 -10.99 -14.81 -9.52
N LEU A 168 -10.03 -15.39 -8.79
CA LEU A 168 -10.30 -16.21 -7.62
C LEU A 168 -10.58 -15.37 -6.36
N ALA A 169 -9.86 -14.26 -6.16
CA ALA A 169 -10.04 -13.40 -4.99
C ALA A 169 -11.31 -12.52 -5.05
N TYR A 170 -11.77 -12.13 -6.24
CA TYR A 170 -13.04 -11.39 -6.40
C TYR A 170 -14.28 -12.29 -6.38
N ALA A 171 -14.14 -13.60 -6.58
CA ALA A 171 -15.25 -14.55 -6.44
C ALA A 171 -15.73 -14.70 -4.98
N GLY A 172 -14.84 -14.51 -4.00
CA GLY A 172 -15.13 -14.70 -2.57
C GLY A 172 -15.85 -13.53 -1.87
N SER A 173 -15.83 -12.31 -2.42
CA SER A 173 -16.36 -11.12 -1.72
C SER A 173 -17.85 -10.83 -1.97
N ARG A 174 -18.53 -11.63 -2.80
CA ARG A 174 -19.97 -11.45 -3.11
C ARG A 174 -20.91 -12.37 -2.33
N TRP A 175 -20.40 -13.29 -1.51
CA TRP A 175 -21.20 -14.24 -0.73
C TRP A 175 -21.54 -13.79 0.71
N GLY A 176 -21.35 -12.50 1.03
CA GLY A 176 -21.73 -11.91 2.33
C GLY A 176 -22.85 -10.86 2.27
N ARG A 177 -23.41 -10.58 1.08
CA ARG A 177 -24.53 -9.64 0.89
C ARG A 177 -25.79 -10.36 0.41
N ARG A 178 -26.17 -11.40 1.14
CA ARG A 178 -27.57 -11.79 1.23
C ARG A 178 -27.95 -11.69 2.70
N GLU A 179 -28.87 -10.78 2.91
CA GLU A 179 -29.47 -10.37 4.15
C GLU A 179 -30.05 -11.60 4.85
N PHE A 180 -29.74 -11.76 6.14
CA PHE A 180 -30.61 -12.45 7.07
C PHE A 180 -31.63 -11.42 7.57
N PRO A 181 -32.93 -11.55 7.26
CA PRO A 181 -33.94 -10.87 8.04
C PRO A 181 -34.01 -11.56 9.40
N ARG A 182 -33.79 -10.81 10.47
CA ARG A 182 -34.17 -11.22 11.83
C ARG A 182 -35.60 -10.76 12.12
N GLY A 183 -36.39 -11.68 12.65
CA GLY A 183 -37.50 -11.43 13.59
C GLY A 183 -38.88 -11.31 12.94
N HIS A 184 -39.80 -12.21 13.26
CA HIS A 184 -40.46 -12.29 14.57
C HIS A 184 -40.80 -13.73 14.94
#